data_AF-A0AAP0WM24-F1
#
_entry.id   AF-A0AAP0WM24-F1
#
_cell.length_a   1.000
_cell.length_b   1.000
_cell.length_c   1.000
_cell.angle_alpha   90.00
_cell.angle_beta   90.00
_cell.angle_gamma   90.00
#
_symmetry.space_group_name_H-M   'P 1'
#
loop_
_entity.id
_entity.type
_entity.pdbx_description
1 polymer ?
#
loop_
_entity_poly.entity_id
_entity_poly.type
_entity_poly.pdbx_seq_one_letter_code
_entity_poly.pdbx_strand_id
1 'polypeptide(L)'
;MYFSDSEPSSHGKEYKNFRQISRDRLLYEMLGSAKTGDSKSTWKVLIMDKVTVKVMSFSCKMADITDQGVSLVEDLYRRRQPLPSMDAIYFIQPSKENVVMFLSDMSGRVPVIQESVCVL
;
A
#
# COMPACT_ATOMS: atom_id res chain seq x y z
N MET A 1 21.13 -4.57 26.47
CA MET A 1 22.29 -3.83 25.92
C MET A 1 21.79 -2.92 24.82
N TYR A 2 22.29 -1.69 24.81
CA TYR A 2 21.89 -0.55 23.99
C TYR A 2 21.95 -0.81 22.48
N PHE A 3 20.94 -0.34 21.74
CA PHE A 3 21.11 0.07 20.35
C PHE A 3 20.99 1.59 20.34
N SER A 4 22.12 2.27 20.34
CA SER A 4 22.23 3.73 20.41
C SER A 4 21.65 4.39 19.15
N ASP A 5 20.79 5.38 19.37
CA ASP A 5 20.49 6.45 18.42
C ASP A 5 21.80 7.17 18.09
N SER A 6 22.17 7.19 16.81
CA SER A 6 23.25 8.03 16.30
C SER A 6 22.63 9.21 15.57
N GLU A 7 22.85 10.42 16.07
CA GLU A 7 22.52 11.67 15.38
C GLU A 7 23.36 11.82 14.08
N PRO A 8 22.76 12.27 12.95
CA PRO A 8 23.52 12.54 11.75
C PRO A 8 24.13 13.95 11.81
N SER A 9 25.46 14.01 11.74
CA SER A 9 26.21 15.27 11.59
C SER A 9 26.13 15.81 10.15
N SER A 10 26.23 17.13 10.09
CA SER A 10 25.99 18.05 8.97
C SER A 10 26.78 17.81 7.68
N HIS A 11 26.06 17.98 6.55
CA HIS A 11 26.57 18.39 5.22
C HIS A 11 27.46 17.38 4.47
N GLY A 12 26.88 16.25 4.13
CA GLY A 12 27.27 15.39 3.02
C GLY A 12 25.99 14.77 2.44
N LYS A 13 25.92 14.51 1.13
CA LYS A 13 24.72 13.92 0.50
C LYS A 13 24.18 12.78 1.38
N GLU A 14 22.98 12.95 1.92
CA GLU A 14 22.36 11.98 2.81
C GLU A 14 22.09 10.70 2.01
N TYR A 15 22.99 9.73 2.11
CA TYR A 15 22.82 8.45 1.43
C TYR A 15 21.73 7.67 2.15
N LYS A 16 20.55 7.60 1.53
CA LYS A 16 19.46 6.77 2.02
C LYS A 16 19.81 5.30 1.80
N ASN A 17 19.67 4.49 2.83
CA ASN A 17 19.80 3.04 2.72
C ASN A 17 18.66 2.46 1.89
N PHE A 18 18.86 1.26 1.30
CA PHE A 18 17.85 0.61 0.44
C PHE A 18 16.47 0.56 1.12
N ARG A 19 16.41 0.21 2.40
CA ARG A 19 15.17 0.19 3.18
C ARG A 19 14.46 1.55 3.21
N GLN A 20 15.20 2.65 3.38
CA GLN A 20 14.63 4.00 3.39
C GLN A 20 14.13 4.41 2.01
N ILE A 21 14.88 4.08 0.95
CA ILE A 21 14.45 4.34 -0.44
C ILE A 21 13.17 3.57 -0.76
N SER A 22 13.13 2.26 -0.47
CA SER A 22 11.95 1.42 -0.70
C SER A 22 10.75 1.92 0.11
N ARG A 23 10.96 2.26 1.38
CA ARG A 23 9.93 2.84 2.24
C ARG A 23 9.37 4.13 1.64
N ASP A 24 10.25 5.05 1.22
CA ASP A 24 9.82 6.34 0.70
C ASP A 24 9.03 6.20 -0.60
N ARG A 25 9.46 5.33 -1.53
CA ARG A 25 8.71 5.08 -2.76
C ARG A 25 7.36 4.40 -2.50
N LEU A 26 7.32 3.37 -1.65
CA LEU A 26 6.07 2.65 -1.38
C LEU A 26 5.05 3.51 -0.63
N LEU A 27 5.47 4.26 0.40
CA LEU A 27 4.54 5.04 1.20
C LEU A 27 4.16 6.36 0.55
N TYR A 28 5.13 7.13 0.05
CA TYR A 28 4.87 8.49 -0.39
C TYR A 28 4.58 8.58 -1.88
N GLU A 29 5.27 7.79 -2.71
CA GLU A 29 4.99 7.80 -4.16
C GLU A 29 3.77 6.93 -4.47
N MET A 30 3.68 5.71 -3.94
CA MET A 30 2.54 4.83 -4.23
C MET A 30 1.29 5.17 -3.39
N LEU A 31 1.33 5.01 -2.06
CA LEU A 31 0.12 5.29 -1.24
C LEU A 31 -0.22 6.79 -1.20
N GLY A 32 0.79 7.65 -1.28
CA GLY A 32 0.63 9.10 -1.29
C GLY A 32 0.06 9.65 -2.60
N SER A 33 0.39 9.08 -3.77
CA SER A 33 -0.22 9.50 -5.05
C SER A 33 -1.69 9.09 -5.17
N ALA A 34 -2.10 8.02 -4.48
CA ALA A 34 -3.51 7.64 -4.38
C ALA A 34 -4.34 8.62 -3.53
N LYS A 35 -3.78 9.73 -3.03
CA LYS A 35 -4.53 10.82 -2.39
C LYS A 35 -5.10 11.74 -3.46
N THR A 36 -6.28 11.43 -3.97
CA THR A 36 -7.06 12.33 -4.83
C THR A 36 -7.46 13.57 -4.02
N GLY A 37 -7.20 14.76 -4.57
CA GLY A 37 -7.35 16.04 -3.88
C GLY A 37 -8.73 16.23 -3.20
N ASP A 38 -8.70 16.83 -2.02
CA ASP A 38 -9.82 17.35 -1.20
C ASP A 38 -10.91 16.39 -0.68
N SER A 39 -10.90 15.09 -0.96
CA SER A 39 -11.77 14.14 -0.25
C SER A 39 -11.16 13.72 1.10
N LYS A 40 -11.29 14.58 2.12
CA LYS A 40 -10.81 14.37 3.50
C LYS A 40 -11.30 13.10 4.22
N SER A 41 -11.99 12.16 3.57
CA SER A 41 -12.66 11.05 4.26
C SER A 41 -12.97 9.82 3.41
N THR A 42 -12.22 9.50 2.36
CA THR A 42 -12.33 8.16 1.75
C THR A 42 -11.36 7.20 2.41
N TRP A 43 -11.93 6.27 3.18
CA TRP A 43 -11.20 5.18 3.81
C TRP A 43 -10.69 4.24 2.73
N LYS A 44 -9.41 3.86 2.77
CA LYS A 44 -8.79 3.04 1.73
C LYS A 44 -8.49 1.63 2.21
N VAL A 45 -8.70 0.66 1.32
CA VAL A 45 -8.32 -0.73 1.49
C VAL A 45 -7.08 -1.02 0.65
N LEU A 46 -6.00 -1.48 1.28
CA LEU A 46 -4.80 -1.94 0.58
C LEU A 46 -4.87 -3.46 0.41
N ILE A 47 -4.97 -3.91 -0.83
CA ILE A 47 -5.04 -5.32 -1.21
C ILE A 47 -3.66 -5.78 -1.66
N MET A 48 -3.13 -6.80 -0.99
CA MET A 48 -1.79 -7.32 -1.25
C MET A 48 -1.78 -8.81 -1.55
N ASP A 49 -0.76 -9.26 -2.29
CA ASP A 49 -0.46 -10.67 -2.46
C ASP A 49 0.61 -11.16 -1.45
N LYS A 50 0.87 -12.47 -1.43
CA LYS A 50 1.84 -13.07 -0.50
C LYS A 50 3.27 -12.52 -0.66
N VAL A 51 3.65 -12.02 -1.83
CA VAL A 51 5.01 -11.54 -2.11
C VAL A 51 5.14 -10.08 -1.65
N THR A 52 4.20 -9.23 -2.06
CA THR A 52 4.12 -7.81 -1.72
C THR A 52 3.93 -7.58 -0.23
N VAL A 53 3.20 -8.45 0.49
CA VAL A 53 3.16 -8.42 1.98
C VAL A 53 4.56 -8.54 2.58
N LYS A 54 5.43 -9.39 2.01
CA LYS A 54 6.82 -9.52 2.50
C LYS A 54 7.64 -8.27 2.20
N VAL A 55 7.45 -7.67 1.02
CA VAL A 55 8.14 -6.43 0.62
C VAL A 55 7.73 -5.27 1.53
N MET A 56 6.42 -5.13 1.79
CA MET A 56 5.88 -4.09 2.68
C MET A 56 6.35 -4.26 4.12
N SER A 57 6.28 -5.48 4.66
CA SER A 57 6.69 -5.74 6.06
C SER A 57 8.19 -5.55 6.30
N PHE A 58 9.03 -5.67 5.27
CA PHE A 58 10.46 -5.36 5.38
C PHE A 58 10.73 -3.85 5.39
N SER A 59 9.95 -3.08 4.63
CA SER A 59 10.20 -1.66 4.38
C SER A 59 9.49 -0.75 5.37
N CYS A 60 8.27 -1.10 5.79
CA CYS A 60 7.33 -0.23 6.49
C CYS A 60 6.71 -0.93 7.70
N LYS A 61 6.39 -0.17 8.75
CA LYS A 61 5.54 -0.64 9.86
C LYS A 61 4.07 -0.38 9.53
N MET A 62 3.17 -1.08 10.24
CA MET A 62 1.73 -0.87 10.06
C MET A 62 1.28 0.56 10.36
N ALA A 63 1.91 1.22 11.34
CA ALA A 63 1.67 2.63 11.65
C ALA A 63 1.98 3.55 10.43
N ASP A 64 3.08 3.28 9.73
CA ASP A 64 3.46 4.10 8.56
C ASP A 64 2.43 3.96 7.42
N ILE A 65 1.79 2.79 7.29
CA ILE A 65 0.77 2.51 6.29
C ILE A 65 -0.53 3.24 6.65
N THR A 66 -0.94 3.18 7.92
CA THR A 66 -2.15 3.86 8.40
C THR A 66 -2.03 5.38 8.32
N ASP A 67 -0.83 5.93 8.52
CA ASP A 67 -0.55 7.36 8.38
C ASP A 67 -0.72 7.86 6.93
N GLN A 68 -0.68 6.96 5.93
CA GLN A 68 -0.98 7.31 4.54
C GLN A 68 -2.49 7.27 4.20
N GLY A 69 -3.35 7.01 5.18
CA GLY A 69 -4.80 6.96 4.98
C GLY A 69 -5.32 5.60 4.53
N VAL A 70 -4.53 4.53 4.71
CA VAL A 70 -4.99 3.15 4.55
C VAL A 70 -5.61 2.68 5.85
N SER A 71 -6.85 2.22 5.79
CA SER A 71 -7.61 1.83 6.98
C SER A 71 -7.70 0.32 7.16
N LEU A 72 -7.62 -0.41 6.05
CA LEU A 72 -7.73 -1.85 6.04
C LEU A 72 -6.68 -2.44 5.10
N VAL A 73 -6.10 -3.56 5.53
CA VAL A 73 -5.18 -4.34 4.71
C VAL A 73 -5.78 -5.72 4.51
N GLU A 74 -5.98 -6.11 3.25
CA GLU A 74 -6.55 -7.40 2.89
C GLU A 74 -5.62 -8.22 2.00
N ASP A 75 -5.80 -9.55 2.07
CA ASP A 75 -5.10 -10.50 1.21
C ASP A 75 -5.92 -10.72 -0.08
N LEU A 76 -5.24 -10.67 -1.23
CA LEU A 76 -5.83 -10.89 -2.55
C LEU A 76 -6.63 -12.21 -2.63
N TYR A 77 -6.16 -13.26 -1.95
CA TYR A 77 -6.68 -14.62 -2.06
C TYR A 77 -7.82 -14.94 -1.09
N ARG A 78 -8.14 -14.04 -0.14
CA ARG A 78 -9.27 -14.23 0.78
C ARG A 78 -10.56 -13.72 0.16
N ARG A 79 -11.68 -14.40 0.46
CA ARG A 79 -13.02 -13.92 0.09
C ARG A 79 -13.31 -12.62 0.83
N ARG A 80 -13.49 -11.53 0.08
CA ARG A 80 -13.73 -10.18 0.60
C ARG A 80 -15.22 -9.91 0.78
N GLN A 81 -15.54 -9.01 1.70
CA GLN A 81 -16.88 -8.43 1.80
C GLN A 81 -16.98 -7.21 0.87
N PRO A 82 -18.13 -6.97 0.24
CA PRO A 82 -18.29 -5.78 -0.59
C PRO A 82 -18.28 -4.52 0.29
N LEU A 83 -17.31 -3.62 0.07
CA LEU A 83 -17.15 -2.37 0.81
C LEU A 83 -17.32 -1.15 -0.14
N PRO A 84 -18.54 -0.90 -0.64
CA PRO A 84 -18.82 0.05 -1.74
C PRO A 84 -18.54 1.52 -1.43
N SER A 85 -18.21 1.86 -0.18
CA SER A 85 -17.88 3.22 0.29
C SER A 85 -16.38 3.43 0.52
N MET A 86 -15.53 2.48 0.14
CA MET A 86 -14.08 2.54 0.31
C MET A 86 -13.37 2.48 -1.04
N ASP A 87 -12.26 3.19 -1.14
CA ASP A 87 -11.35 3.09 -2.29
C ASP A 87 -10.38 1.93 -2.08
N ALA A 88 -9.94 1.27 -3.16
CA ALA A 88 -9.00 0.16 -3.05
C ALA A 88 -7.71 0.40 -3.84
N ILE A 89 -6.60 0.06 -3.20
CA ILE A 89 -5.27 0.11 -3.79
C ILE A 89 -4.81 -1.34 -3.91
N TYR A 90 -4.53 -1.81 -5.12
CA TYR A 90 -3.96 -3.13 -5.35
C TYR A 90 -2.46 -3.01 -5.48
N PHE A 91 -1.73 -3.60 -4.53
CA PHE A 91 -0.30 -3.82 -4.63
C PHE A 91 -0.05 -5.31 -4.80
N ILE A 92 0.02 -5.77 -6.04
CA ILE A 92 0.09 -7.19 -6.38
C ILE A 92 1.12 -7.41 -7.47
N GLN A 93 1.78 -8.58 -7.47
CA GLN A 93 2.66 -8.95 -8.57
C GLN A 93 1.82 -9.12 -9.85
N PRO A 94 2.31 -8.73 -11.05
CA PRO A 94 1.62 -8.97 -12.32
C PRO A 94 1.71 -10.43 -12.77
N SER A 95 1.26 -11.38 -11.93
CA SER A 95 1.11 -12.79 -12.30
C SER A 95 -0.26 -13.05 -12.92
N LYS A 96 -0.37 -14.12 -13.70
CA LYS A 96 -1.63 -14.51 -14.33
C LYS A 96 -2.73 -14.73 -13.29
N GLU A 97 -2.40 -15.40 -12.19
CA GLU A 97 -3.32 -15.69 -11.10
C GLU A 97 -3.80 -14.41 -10.42
N ASN A 98 -2.88 -13.48 -10.13
CA ASN A 98 -3.21 -12.21 -9.48
C ASN A 98 -4.10 -11.34 -10.38
N VAL A 99 -3.81 -11.28 -11.67
CA VAL A 99 -4.62 -10.52 -12.65
C VAL A 99 -6.02 -11.11 -12.79
N VAL A 100 -6.15 -12.44 -12.82
CA VAL A 100 -7.47 -13.10 -12.85
C VAL A 100 -8.28 -12.76 -11.60
N MET A 101 -7.65 -12.77 -10.42
CA MET A 101 -8.32 -12.39 -9.17
C MET A 101 -8.73 -10.91 -9.16
N PHE A 102 -7.86 -10.02 -9.64
CA PHE A 102 -8.16 -8.59 -9.80
C PHE A 102 -9.36 -8.37 -10.74
N LEU A 103 -9.34 -8.97 -11.93
CA LEU A 103 -10.44 -8.86 -12.90
C LEU A 103 -11.75 -9.43 -12.35
N SER A 104 -11.68 -10.51 -11.57
CA SER A 104 -12.86 -11.09 -10.92
C SER A 104 -13.50 -10.10 -9.95
N ASP A 105 -12.69 -9.35 -9.19
CA ASP A 105 -13.18 -8.33 -8.25
C ASP A 105 -13.84 -7.14 -8.97
N MET A 106 -13.29 -6.76 -10.12
CA MET A 106 -13.83 -5.68 -10.97
C MET A 106 -15.09 -6.10 -11.74
N SER A 107 -15.34 -7.40 -11.93
CA SER A 107 -16.48 -7.94 -12.70
C SER A 107 -17.79 -8.10 -11.90
N GLY A 108 -17.78 -7.78 -10.60
CA GLY A 108 -18.96 -7.89 -9.72
C GLY A 108 -20.10 -6.91 -10.08
N ARG A 109 -21.37 -7.34 -9.91
CA ARG A 109 -22.60 -6.58 -10.25
C ARG A 109 -22.88 -5.33 -9.40
N VAL A 110 -22.11 -5.12 -8.34
CA VAL A 110 -22.11 -3.93 -7.51
C VAL A 110 -20.67 -3.46 -7.52
N PRO A 111 -20.35 -2.21 -7.91
CA PRO A 111 -18.98 -1.72 -7.81
C PRO A 111 -18.58 -1.86 -6.35
N VAL A 112 -17.70 -2.83 -6.06
CA VAL A 112 -17.24 -3.09 -4.70
C VAL A 112 -16.41 -1.91 -4.19
N ILE A 113 -15.94 -1.06 -5.11
CA ILE A 113 -14.93 -0.02 -4.91
C ILE A 113 -15.22 1.12 -5.90
N GLN A 114 -15.08 2.39 -5.48
CA GLN A 114 -15.32 3.57 -6.34
C GLN A 114 -14.21 3.78 -7.38
N GLU A 115 -12.95 3.67 -6.99
CA GLU A 115 -11.78 3.88 -7.84
C GLU A 115 -10.70 2.83 -7.51
N SER A 116 -10.07 2.25 -8.54
CA SER A 116 -9.05 1.20 -8.39
C SER A 116 -7.73 1.64 -9.00
N VAL A 117 -6.71 1.83 -8.16
CA VAL A 117 -5.33 2.07 -8.61
C VAL A 117 -4.53 0.78 -8.40
N CYS A 118 -4.13 0.15 -9.51
CA CYS A 118 -3.17 -0.96 -9.48
C CYS A 118 -1.76 -0.37 -9.61
N VAL A 119 -0.92 -0.59 -8.60
CA VAL A 119 0.47 -0.16 -8.65
C VAL A 119 1.34 -1.40 -8.73
N LEU A 120 2.05 -1.53 -9.86
CA LEU A 120 3.01 -2.60 -10.16
C LEU A 120 4.41 -2.25 -9.66
#